data_AF-A0A1V4R546-F1
#
_entry.id   AF-A0A1V4R546-F1
#
_cell.length_a   1.000
_cell.length_b   1.000
_cell.length_c   1.000
_cell.angle_alpha   90.00
_cell.angle_beta   90.00
_cell.angle_gamma   90.00
#
_symmetry.space_group_name_H-M   'P 1'
#
loop_
_entity.id
_entity.type
_entity.pdbx_description
1 polymer ?
#
loop_
_entity_poly.entity_id
_entity_poly.type
_entity_poly.pdbx_seq_one_letter_code
_entity_poly.pdbx_strand_id
1 'polypeptide(L)'
;MEIAYLKLTNYRNFTKQKFVFSPEGALIYGKNGIGKSNLLEAISYFAFGKSIQNRKDTDLINFSKAFFRIEGNFSINNNEYYISAAADRKKKFIKLNEANISRISELYQYLKVVYFSPEDIN
;
A
#
# COMPACT_ATOMS: atom_id res chain seq x y z
N MET A 1 -1.49 -5.63 14.82
CA MET A 1 -0.78 -4.97 13.71
C MET A 1 -1.45 -3.63 13.54
N GLU A 2 -0.68 -2.57 13.62
CA GLU A 2 -1.15 -1.20 13.44
C GLU A 2 -0.33 -0.54 12.33
N ILE A 3 -0.94 0.35 11.56
CA ILE A 3 -0.23 1.20 10.60
C ILE A 3 -0.12 2.59 11.21
N ALA A 4 1.08 3.10 11.45
CA ALA A 4 1.26 4.44 12.00
C ALA A 4 1.11 5.49 10.90
N TYR A 5 1.74 5.26 9.75
CA TYR A 5 1.61 6.13 8.58
C TYR A 5 1.80 5.39 7.26
N LEU A 6 1.28 6.01 6.22
CA LEU A 6 1.49 5.64 4.82
C LEU A 6 1.97 6.86 4.03
N LYS A 7 3.03 6.71 3.23
CA LYS A 7 3.47 7.71 2.25
C LYS A 7 3.30 7.14 0.85
N LEU A 8 2.67 7.92 0.00
CA LEU A 8 2.43 7.61 -1.41
C LEU A 8 3.20 8.61 -2.26
N THR A 9 3.96 8.10 -3.22
CA THR A 9 4.64 8.92 -4.23
C THR A 9 4.27 8.37 -5.60
N ASN A 10 3.71 9.24 -6.46
CA ASN A 10 3.33 8.93 -7.83
C ASN A 10 2.40 7.69 -7.97
N TYR A 11 1.58 7.42 -6.95
CA TYR A 11 0.70 6.27 -6.90
C TYR A 11 -0.74 6.70 -7.23
N ARG A 12 -1.32 6.14 -8.29
CA ARG A 12 -2.67 6.49 -8.77
C ARG A 12 -2.82 8.01 -8.92
N ASN A 13 -3.80 8.62 -8.26
CA ASN A 13 -4.04 10.06 -8.27
C ASN A 13 -3.16 10.85 -7.27
N PHE A 14 -2.32 10.18 -6.47
CA PHE A 14 -1.44 10.83 -5.49
C PHE A 14 -0.05 11.10 -6.09
N THR A 15 0.31 12.38 -6.26
CA THR A 15 1.69 12.75 -6.64
C THR A 15 2.64 12.60 -5.45
N LYS A 16 2.27 13.13 -4.29
CA LYS A 16 2.98 12.94 -3.02
C LYS A 16 1.99 13.18 -1.88
N GLN A 17 1.76 12.19 -1.04
CA GLN A 17 0.82 12.31 0.08
C GLN A 17 1.31 11.48 1.26
N LYS A 18 1.15 12.01 2.48
CA LYS A 18 1.33 11.26 3.73
C LYS A 18 -0.02 11.18 4.45
N PHE A 19 -0.34 10.00 4.94
CA PHE A 19 -1.48 9.73 5.82
C PHE A 19 -0.94 9.21 7.13
N VAL A 20 -1.49 9.70 8.24
CA VAL A 20 -1.19 9.23 9.59
C VAL A 20 -2.48 8.63 10.12
N PHE A 21 -2.40 7.45 10.74
CA PHE A 21 -3.56 6.73 11.26
C PHE A 21 -3.46 6.66 12.78
N SER A 22 -4.61 6.67 13.44
CA SER A 22 -4.64 6.41 14.88
C SER A 22 -4.81 4.90 15.13
N PRO A 23 -4.31 4.38 16.27
CA PRO A 23 -4.46 2.98 16.65
C PRO A 23 -5.92 2.53 16.76
N GLU A 24 -6.84 3.44 17.09
CA GLU A 24 -8.27 3.19 17.27
C GLU A 24 -9.01 3.03 15.94
N GLY A 25 -8.39 3.41 14.83
CA GLY A 25 -8.94 3.32 13.48
C GLY A 25 -8.99 4.67 12.75
N ALA A 26 -9.41 4.62 11.49
CA ALA A 26 -9.50 5.82 10.65
C ALA A 26 -10.75 5.80 9.77
N LEU A 27 -11.47 6.92 9.76
CA LEU A 27 -12.57 7.16 8.83
C LEU A 27 -12.06 7.92 7.60
N ILE A 28 -12.14 7.29 6.43
CA ILE A 28 -11.80 7.90 5.15
C ILE A 28 -13.09 8.27 4.43
N TYR A 29 -13.38 9.56 4.30
CA TYR A 29 -14.62 10.06 3.70
C TYR A 29 -14.37 11.12 2.62
N GLY A 30 -15.40 11.40 1.82
CA GLY A 30 -15.38 12.41 0.76
C GLY A 30 -16.02 11.93 -0.55
N LYS A 31 -16.00 12.79 -1.57
CA LYS A 31 -16.64 12.51 -2.88
C LYS A 31 -16.04 11.29 -3.59
N ASN A 32 -16.77 10.71 -4.53
CA ASN A 32 -16.24 9.63 -5.38
C ASN A 32 -15.12 10.17 -6.28
N GLY A 33 -14.16 9.31 -6.62
CA GLY A 33 -13.03 9.67 -7.48
C GLY A 33 -11.86 10.38 -6.78
N ILE A 34 -11.96 10.78 -5.52
CA ILE A 34 -10.87 11.51 -4.82
C ILE A 34 -9.69 10.62 -4.39
N GLY A 35 -9.78 9.30 -4.58
CA GLY A 35 -8.70 8.36 -4.23
C GLY A 35 -8.89 7.58 -2.93
N LYS A 36 -10.10 7.56 -2.33
CA LYS A 36 -10.38 6.75 -1.13
C LYS A 36 -10.03 5.26 -1.35
N SER A 37 -10.54 4.65 -2.43
CA SER A 37 -10.24 3.26 -2.78
C SER A 37 -8.77 3.07 -3.16
N ASN A 38 -8.11 4.09 -3.74
CA ASN A 38 -6.67 4.03 -4.03
C ASN A 38 -5.84 3.98 -2.75
N LEU A 39 -6.24 4.71 -1.70
CA LEU A 39 -5.59 4.64 -0.39
C LEU A 39 -5.72 3.24 0.22
N LEU A 40 -6.92 2.64 0.18
CA LEU A 40 -7.14 1.28 0.65
C LEU A 40 -6.38 0.23 -0.18
N GLU A 41 -6.32 0.41 -1.50
CA GLU A 41 -5.52 -0.43 -2.40
C GLU A 41 -4.03 -0.37 -2.03
N ALA A 42 -3.51 0.82 -1.72
CA ALA A 42 -2.11 0.99 -1.33
C ALA A 42 -1.75 0.29 -0.01
N ILE A 43 -2.66 0.32 0.98
CA ILE A 43 -2.49 -0.42 2.24
C ILE A 43 -2.47 -1.93 1.96
N SER A 44 -3.44 -2.40 1.17
CA SER A 44 -3.57 -3.82 0.81
C SER A 44 -2.39 -4.32 -0.03
N TYR A 45 -1.78 -3.44 -0.82
CA TYR A 45 -0.65 -3.76 -1.69
C TYR A 45 0.52 -4.39 -0.92
N PHE A 46 0.76 -3.99 0.34
CA PHE A 46 1.84 -4.58 1.11
C PHE A 46 1.58 -6.02 1.55
N ALA A 47 0.32 -6.42 1.72
CA ALA A 47 -0.01 -7.80 2.07
C ALA A 47 0.09 -8.74 0.85
N PHE A 48 -0.30 -8.25 -0.34
CA PHE A 48 -0.41 -9.09 -1.52
C PHE A 48 0.74 -8.91 -2.52
N GLY A 49 1.52 -7.83 -2.40
CA GLY A 49 2.55 -7.44 -3.35
C GLY A 49 2.04 -7.05 -4.74
N LYS A 50 0.73 -6.85 -4.88
CA LYS A 50 0.03 -6.51 -6.12
C LYS A 50 -1.28 -5.78 -5.80
N SER A 51 -1.88 -5.18 -6.82
CA SER A 51 -3.25 -4.65 -6.73
C SER A 51 -4.23 -5.74 -6.32
N ILE A 52 -5.07 -5.44 -5.33
CA ILE A 52 -6.17 -6.31 -4.92
C ILE A 52 -7.26 -6.41 -5.99
N GLN A 53 -7.35 -5.41 -6.87
CA GLN A 53 -8.25 -5.39 -8.04
C GLN A 53 -7.60 -6.02 -9.29
N ASN A 54 -6.53 -6.81 -9.12
CA ASN A 54 -5.78 -7.47 -10.20
C ASN A 54 -5.30 -6.54 -11.33
N ARG A 55 -5.00 -5.27 -11.02
CA ARG A 55 -4.39 -4.32 -11.97
C ARG A 55 -2.88 -4.58 -12.10
N LYS A 56 -2.31 -4.26 -13.27
CA LYS A 56 -0.86 -4.32 -13.46
C LYS A 56 -0.19 -3.21 -12.65
N ASP A 57 1.03 -3.45 -12.17
CA ASP A 57 1.81 -2.45 -11.42
C ASP A 57 1.99 -1.15 -12.23
N THR A 58 2.08 -1.23 -13.56
CA THR A 58 2.13 -0.06 -14.46
C THR A 58 0.88 0.81 -14.41
N ASP A 59 -0.28 0.22 -14.14
CA ASP A 59 -1.57 0.93 -14.06
C ASP A 59 -1.75 1.63 -12.71
N LEU A 60 -0.86 1.34 -11.75
CA LEU A 60 -0.79 1.98 -10.44
C LEU A 60 0.10 3.22 -10.47
N ILE A 61 0.93 3.38 -11.51
CA ILE A 61 1.77 4.56 -11.70
C ILE A 61 0.87 5.73 -12.11
N ASN A 62 1.04 6.89 -11.47
CA ASN A 62 0.39 8.12 -11.88
C ASN A 62 0.69 8.43 -13.36
N PHE A 63 -0.32 8.86 -14.13
CA PHE A 63 -0.30 8.95 -15.59
C PHE A 63 0.97 9.60 -16.20
N SER A 64 1.49 10.65 -15.58
CA SER A 64 2.65 11.41 -16.07
C SER A 64 3.95 11.10 -15.31
N LYS A 65 4.04 9.96 -14.65
CA LYS A 65 5.19 9.56 -13.83
C LYS A 65 5.82 8.27 -14.33
N ALA A 66 7.08 8.06 -13.97
CA ALA A 66 7.86 6.90 -14.42
C ALA A 66 7.79 5.70 -13.47
N PHE A 67 7.42 5.95 -12.22
CA PHE A 67 7.40 4.95 -11.14
C PHE A 67 6.38 5.35 -10.08
N PHE A 68 5.99 4.42 -9.21
CA PHE A 68 5.35 4.73 -7.93
C PHE A 68 6.18 4.21 -6.75
N ARG A 69 5.94 4.76 -5.57
CA ARG A 69 6.44 4.23 -4.30
C ARG A 69 5.37 4.33 -3.22
N ILE A 70 5.16 3.23 -2.50
CA ILE A 70 4.31 3.11 -1.32
C ILE A 70 5.23 2.80 -0.15
N GLU A 71 5.14 3.56 0.93
CA GLU A 71 5.95 3.38 2.14
C GLU A 71 5.04 3.36 3.36
N GLY A 72 5.16 2.36 4.22
CA GLY A 72 4.37 2.20 5.42
C GLY A 72 5.25 1.94 6.63
N ASN A 73 4.86 2.47 7.77
CA ASN A 73 5.43 2.10 9.07
C ASN A 73 4.35 1.37 9.87
N PHE A 74 4.71 0.17 10.34
CA PHE A 74 3.81 -0.76 10.97
C PHE A 74 4.34 -1.19 12.32
N SER A 75 3.44 -1.23 13.31
CA SER A 75 3.72 -1.82 14.61
C SER A 75 3.15 -3.24 14.67
N ILE A 76 4.00 -4.24 14.87
CA ILE A 76 3.65 -5.66 14.92
C ILE A 76 4.29 -6.26 16.17
N ASN A 77 3.48 -6.77 17.10
CA ASN A 77 3.96 -7.31 18.39
C ASN A 77 4.93 -6.34 19.10
N ASN A 78 4.58 -5.05 19.15
CA ASN A 78 5.38 -3.95 19.71
C ASN A 78 6.73 -3.69 19.00
N ASN A 79 6.96 -4.27 17.82
CA ASN A 79 8.12 -3.99 16.99
C ASN A 79 7.74 -3.13 15.78
N GLU A 80 8.59 -2.17 15.47
CA GLU A 80 8.43 -1.27 14.34
C GLU A 80 9.05 -1.85 13.07
N TYR A 81 8.27 -1.86 11.99
CA TYR A 81 8.69 -2.31 10.68
C TYR A 81 8.44 -1.21 9.65
N TYR A 82 9.47 -0.93 8.85
CA TYR A 82 9.34 -0.04 7.71
C TYR A 82 9.22 -0.88 6.44
N ILE A 83 8.14 -0.74 5.69
CA ILE A 83 7.94 -1.51 4.46
C ILE A 83 7.81 -0.53 3.31
N SER A 84 8.55 -0.77 2.23
CA SER A 84 8.44 0.04 1.02
C SER A 84 8.30 -0.84 -0.22
N ALA A 85 7.34 -0.49 -1.07
CA ALA A 85 7.13 -1.12 -2.37
C ALA A 85 7.28 -0.05 -3.44
N ALA A 86 8.09 -0.33 -4.45
CA ALA A 86 8.27 0.57 -5.59
C ALA A 86 8.28 -0.24 -6.88
N ALA A 87 7.63 0.32 -7.90
CA ALA A 87 7.67 -0.25 -9.24
C ALA A 87 7.80 0.87 -10.27
N ASP A 88 8.57 0.58 -11.31
CA ASP A 88 8.58 1.30 -12.57
C ASP A 88 8.07 0.38 -13.70
N ARG A 89 8.23 0.79 -14.96
CA ARG A 89 7.76 0.01 -16.11
C ARG A 89 8.57 -1.26 -16.39
N LYS A 90 9.68 -1.48 -15.69
CA LYS A 90 10.64 -2.58 -15.93
C LYS A 90 10.79 -3.49 -14.73
N LYS A 91 10.82 -2.92 -13.52
CA LYS A 91 11.12 -3.64 -12.28
C LYS A 91 10.19 -3.23 -11.15
N LYS A 92 9.97 -4.19 -10.26
CA LYS A 92 9.40 -3.98 -8.93
C LYS A 92 10.43 -4.44 -7.89
N PHE A 93 10.49 -3.72 -6.79
CA PHE A 93 11.18 -4.17 -5.59
C PHE A 93 10.36 -3.83 -4.36
N ILE A 94 10.46 -4.69 -3.37
CA ILE A 94 9.88 -4.47 -2.06
C ILE A 94 11.02 -4.60 -1.04
N LYS A 95 10.99 -3.74 -0.03
CA LYS A 95 11.95 -3.76 1.07
C LYS A 95 11.23 -3.85 2.39
N LEU A 96 11.80 -4.65 3.28
CA LEU A 96 11.52 -4.64 4.71
C LEU A 96 12.73 -4.01 5.41
N ASN A 97 12.50 -2.90 6.07
CA ASN A 97 13.50 -1.94 6.53
C ASN A 97 14.40 -1.53 5.36
N GLU A 98 15.65 -2.00 5.35
CA GLU A 98 16.63 -1.71 4.30
C GLU A 98 16.89 -2.92 3.39
N ALA A 99 16.42 -4.11 3.77
CA ALA A 99 16.65 -5.35 3.06
C ALA A 99 15.62 -5.55 1.93
N ASN A 100 16.09 -5.89 0.74
CA ASN A 100 15.21 -6.34 -0.34
C ASN A 100 14.62 -7.70 0.03
N ILE A 101 13.30 -7.83 -0.11
CA ILE A 101 12.65 -9.14 -0.01
C ILE A 101 12.61 -9.78 -1.40
N SER A 102 12.87 -11.07 -1.46
CA SER A 102 12.93 -11.82 -2.72
C SER A 102 11.59 -12.43 -3.09
N ARG A 103 10.80 -12.81 -2.07
CA ARG A 103 9.50 -13.46 -2.22
C ARG A 103 8.47 -12.71 -1.41
N ILE A 104 7.30 -12.50 -2.00
CA ILE A 104 6.20 -11.83 -1.30
C ILE A 104 5.72 -12.61 -0.08
N SER A 105 5.91 -13.94 -0.06
CA SER A 105 5.58 -14.78 1.07
C SER A 105 6.33 -14.41 2.35
N GLU A 106 7.48 -13.76 2.22
CA GLU A 106 8.24 -13.23 3.37
C GLU A 106 7.48 -12.10 4.08
N LEU A 107 6.52 -11.44 3.43
CA LEU A 107 5.67 -10.42 4.07
C LEU A 107 4.50 -10.99 4.85
N TYR A 108 4.04 -12.21 4.55
CA TYR A 108 2.86 -12.78 5.21
C TYR A 108 3.04 -12.96 6.73
N GLN A 109 4.28 -13.11 7.19
CA GLN A 109 4.59 -13.18 8.62
C GLN A 109 4.45 -11.83 9.33
N TYR A 110 4.49 -10.72 8.60
CA TYR A 110 4.41 -9.37 9.15
C TYR A 110 3.04 -8.73 8.92
N LEU A 111 2.51 -8.86 7.70
CA LEU A 111 1.33 -8.13 7.27
C LEU A 111 0.18 -9.05 6.97
N LYS A 112 -0.89 -8.91 7.76
CA LYS A 112 -2.16 -9.59 7.55
C LYS A 112 -3.23 -8.54 7.29
N VAL A 113 -3.74 -8.51 6.06
CA VAL A 113 -4.81 -7.60 5.65
C VAL A 113 -6.01 -8.44 5.27
N VAL A 114 -7.16 -8.12 5.87
CA VAL A 114 -8.46 -8.57 5.41
C VAL A 114 -9.13 -7.37 4.75
N TYR A 115 -9.54 -7.54 3.51
CA TYR A 115 -10.21 -6.51 2.74
C TYR A 115 -11.66 -6.93 2.53
N PHE A 116 -12.57 -6.01 2.82
CA PHE A 116 -13.99 -6.19 2.57
C PHE A 116 -14.44 -5.13 1.58
N SER A 117 -15.16 -5.56 0.56
CA SER A 117 -15.76 -4.71 -0.46
C SER A 117 -17.22 -5.07 -0.68
N PRO A 118 -18.00 -4.12 -1.24
CA PRO A 118 -19.38 -4.42 -1.64
C PRO A 118 -19.49 -5.56 -2.67
N GLU A 119 -18.41 -5.83 -3.41
CA GLU A 119 -18.34 -6.89 -4.42
C GLU A 119 -18.29 -8.29 -3.79
N ASP A 120 -17.90 -8.41 -2.51
CA ASP A 120 -17.78 -9.71 -1.81
C ASP A 120 -19.12 -10.28 -1.33
N ILE A 121 -20.21 -9.51 -1.42
CA ILE A 121 -21.54 -9.85 -0.89
C ILE A 121 -22.54 -10.21 -2.01
N ASN A 122 -22.17 -10.01 -3.28
CA ASN A 122 -23.01 -10.32 -4.45
C ASN A 122 -22.57 -11.62 -5.13
#